data_AF-A0A2T0LEC2-F1
#
_entry.id   AF-A0A2T0LEC2-F1
#
_cell.length_a   1.000
_cell.length_b   1.000
_cell.length_c   1.000
_cell.angle_alpha   90.00
_cell.angle_beta   90.00
_cell.angle_gamma   90.00
#
_symmetry.space_group_name_H-M   'P 1'
#
loop_
_entity.id
_entity.type
_entity.pdbx_description
1 polymer ?
#
loop_
_entity_poly.entity_id
_entity_poly.type
_entity_poly.pdbx_seq_one_letter_code
_entity_poly.pdbx_strand_id
1 'polypeptide(L)' 'MFLNPEERLLVIRALQKVIETQPPYARFDEYKQLLDRLKGEEPEQTIEESPIDIDEV' A
#
# COMPACT_ATOMS: atom_id res chain seq x y z
N MET A 1 -8.89 7.18 8.70
CA MET A 1 -8.98 7.74 7.33
C MET A 1 -8.51 6.62 6.42
N PHE A 2 -9.39 6.10 5.55
CA PHE A 2 -9.03 5.02 4.63
C PHE A 2 -8.60 5.65 3.31
N LEU A 3 -7.38 5.35 2.88
CA LEU A 3 -6.87 5.76 1.57
C LEU A 3 -7.34 4.75 0.53
N ASN A 4 -7.78 5.21 -0.63
CA ASN A 4 -7.99 4.31 -1.75
C ASN A 4 -6.64 3.77 -2.27
N PRO A 5 -6.62 2.70 -3.10
CA PRO A 5 -5.38 2.08 -3.55
C PRO A 5 -4.41 3.05 -4.26
N GLU A 6 -4.92 4.00 -5.04
CA GLU A 6 -4.11 4.99 -5.76
C GLU A 6 -3.50 6.02 -4.82
N GLU A 7 -4.30 6.56 -3.90
CA GLU A 7 -3.87 7.47 -2.85
C GLU A 7 -2.81 6.82 -1.96
N ARG A 8 -3.00 5.54 -1.62
CA ARG A 8 -2.05 4.78 -0.82
C ARG A 8 -0.70 4.64 -1.54
N LEU A 9 -0.71 4.31 -2.84
CA LEU A 9 0.51 4.24 -3.65
C LEU A 9 1.22 5.60 -3.76
N LEU A 10 0.46 6.69 -3.89
CA LEU A 10 1.00 8.04 -3.92
C LEU A 10 1.71 8.39 -2.59
N VAL A 11 1.05 8.09 -1.46
CA VAL A 11 1.61 8.33 -0.12
C VAL A 11 2.86 7.49 0.12
N ILE A 12 2.86 6.21 -0.28
CA ILE A 12 4.04 5.33 -0.19
C ILE A 12 5.24 5.96 -0.93
N ARG A 13 5.05 6.39 -2.18
CA ARG A 13 6.12 6.99 -3.00
C ARG A 13 6.64 8.29 -2.40
N ALA A 14 5.74 9.17 -1.94
CA ALA A 14 6.12 10.42 -1.31
C ALA A 14 6.91 10.17 -0.02
N LEU A 15 6.46 9.25 0.82
CA LEU A 15 7.09 8.93 2.10
C LEU A 15 8.47 8.29 1.92
N GLN A 16 8.63 7.39 0.93
CA GLN A 16 9.94 6.86 0.55
C GLN A 16 10.90 7.98 0.15
N LYS A 17 10.44 8.93 -0.67
CA LYS A 17 11.27 10.04 -1.11
C LYS A 17 11.71 10.94 0.05
N VAL A 18 10.80 11.21 0.98
CA VAL A 18 11.09 11.99 2.20
C VAL A 18 12.17 11.31 3.03
N ILE A 19 12.06 10.00 3.24
CA ILE A 19 13.04 9.20 3.98
C ILE A 19 14.43 9.24 3.33
N GLU A 20 14.50 9.18 1.99
CA GLU A 20 15.77 9.20 1.24
C GLU A 20 16.44 10.58 1.22
N THR A 21 15.68 11.67 1.36
CA THR A 21 16.15 13.03 1.05
C THR A 21 16.25 13.96 2.24
N GLN A 22 15.55 13.67 3.35
CA GLN A 22 15.57 14.54 4.53
C GLN A 22 16.75 14.23 5.47
N PRO A 23 17.31 15.25 6.15
CA PRO A 23 18.36 15.04 7.14
C PRO A 23 17.88 14.17 8.32
N PRO A 24 18.80 13.46 9.00
CA PRO A 24 18.50 12.39 9.98
C PRO A 24 17.69 12.83 11.21
N TYR A 25 17.48 14.13 11.43
CA TYR A 25 16.67 14.66 12.53
C TYR A 25 15.15 14.64 12.25
N ALA A 26 14.72 14.27 11.03
CA ALA A 26 13.33 14.27 10.64
C ALA A 26 12.67 12.89 10.88
N ARG A 27 12.26 12.60 12.13
CA ARG A 27 11.27 11.55 12.50
C ARG A 27 11.35 10.25 11.68
N PHE A 28 12.56 9.80 11.37
CA PHE A 28 12.80 8.72 10.41
C PHE A 28 12.07 7.45 10.82
N ASP A 29 12.10 7.14 12.12
CA ASP A 29 11.43 5.96 12.69
C ASP A 29 9.91 6.03 12.52
N GLU A 30 9.29 7.20 12.71
CA GLU A 30 7.85 7.40 12.51
C GLU A 30 7.46 7.20 11.04
N TYR A 31 8.26 7.75 10.12
CA TYR A 31 8.02 7.59 8.68
C TYR A 31 8.24 6.17 8.20
N LYS A 32 9.24 5.48 8.73
CA LYS A 32 9.50 4.07 8.42
C LYS A 32 8.36 3.18 8.91
N GLN A 33 7.89 3.38 10.14
CA GLN A 33 6.74 2.64 10.68
C GLN A 33 5.47 2.87 9.86
N LEU A 34 5.21 4.11 9.43
CA LEU A 34 4.07 4.43 8.57
C LEU A 34 4.21 3.76 7.19
N LEU A 35 5.39 3.79 6.60
CA LEU A 35 5.66 3.15 5.31
C LEU A 35 5.42 1.64 5.37
N ASP A 36 5.87 0.97 6.43
CA ASP A 36 5.69 -0.46 6.61
C ASP A 36 4.21 -0.84 6.76
N ARG A 37 3.41 -0.03 7.48
CA ARG A 37 1.95 -0.21 7.58
C ARG A 37 1.26 -0.06 6.24
N LEU A 38 1.58 0.99 5.49
CA LEU A 38 0.98 1.25 4.18
C LEU A 38 1.30 0.16 3.14
N LYS A 39 2.44 -0.52 3.28
CA LYS A 39 2.84 -1.66 2.44
C LYS A 39 2.23 -2.99 2.88
N GLY A 40 2.01 -3.18 4.18
CA GLY A 40 1.45 -4.40 4.77
C GLY A 40 -0.07 -4.50 4.70
N GLU A 41 -0.76 -3.37 4.52
CA GLU A 41 -2.16 -3.38 4.09
C GLU A 41 -2.21 -3.81 2.61
N GLU A 42 -2.30 -5.12 2.34
CA GLU A 42 -2.71 -5.55 1.01
C GLU A 42 -4.05 -4.87 0.67
N PRO A 43 -4.24 -4.35 -0.55
CA PRO A 43 -5.60 -4.02 -0.96
C PRO A 43 -6.34 -5.36 -0.93
N GLU A 44 -7.48 -5.45 -0.24
CA GLU A 44 -8.41 -6.56 -0.43
C GLU A 44 -8.71 -6.60 -1.93
N GLN A 45 -7.94 -7.42 -2.67
CA GLN A 45 -8.35 -7.85 -3.97
C GLN A 45 -9.50 -8.78 -3.67
N THR A 46 -10.72 -8.24 -3.75
CA THR A 46 -11.92 -9.04 -3.96
C THR A 46 -11.62 -9.89 -5.18
N ILE A 47 -11.13 -11.10 -4.96
CA ILE A 47 -11.11 -12.16 -5.93
C ILE A 47 -12.59 -12.52 -6.09
N GLU A 48 -13.28 -11.84 -7.00
CA GLU A 48 -14.52 -12.35 -7.56
C GLU A 48 -14.14 -13.53 -8.47
N GLU A 49 -13.80 -14.66 -7.86
CA GLU A 49 -13.80 -15.96 -8.52
C GLU A 49 -15.26 -16.27 -8.88
N SER A 50 -15.69 -15.77 -10.04
CA SER A 50 -16.93 -16.23 -10.66
C SER A 50 -16.78 -17.72 -11.00
N PRO A 51 -17.76 -18.58 -10.66
CA PRO A 51 -17.67 -20.00 -10.93
C PRO A 51 -17.79 -20.22 -12.45
N ILE A 52 -16.73 -20.69 -13.09
CA ILE A 52 -16.83 -21.20 -14.44
C ILE A 52 -17.45 -22.59 -14.33
N ASP A 53 -18.77 -22.65 -14.47
CA ASP A 53 -19.52 -23.88 -14.78
C ASP A 53 -19.10 -24.30 -16.20
N ILE A 54 -18.16 -25.25 -16.29
CA ILE A 54 -17.86 -25.93 -17.55
C ILE A 54 -18.70 -27.20 -17.57
N ASP A 55 -19.92 -27.08 -18.10
CA ASP A 55 -20.74 -28.22 -18.51
C ASP A 55 -20.08 -28.81 -19.77
N GLU A 56 -19.36 -29.93 -19.61
CA GLU A 56 -18.79 -30.69 -20.73
C GLU A 56 -19.73 -31.87 -21.06
N VAL A 57 -20.23 -31.85 -22.30
CA VAL A 57 -21.26 -32.70 -22.92
C VAL A 57 -20.79 -34.14 -23.18
#